data_AF-A0A7R9LEV2-F1
#
_entry.id   AF-A0A7R9LEV2-F1
#
_cell.length_a   1.000
_cell.length_b   1.000
_cell.length_c   1.000
_cell.angle_alpha   90.00
_cell.angle_beta   90.00
_cell.angle_gamma   90.00
#
_symmetry.space_group_name_H-M   'P 1'
#
loop_
_entity.id
_entity.type
_entity.pdbx_description
1 polymer ?
#
loop_
_entity_poly.entity_id
_entity_poly.type
_entity_poly.pdbx_seq_one_letter_code
_entity_poly.pdbx_strand_id
1 'polypeptide(L)'
;MQTQVQRYCSMESPQKARRTLYYNLPGLVILAVMAVMCGNVLYAKYRNCDPVTLRLIDRHDQLMPYYVMDTLAKYPGLPGLFVACVFSGSLSTLSSGLNALAAVTWEDIIKDRITVKNEKQALTITKLIAMGYGLLSIAMSFGVGNLGTVLQACMVLVGSMVGPLFAMFLIGIFFRYSTAPATLIGFILGVLASLSLSIGSLVIPRPQVSLPTTLSECPQDVIAFTLDKYQSLPNSSYIHSYDNPDLCVDSLLRWDPLVDTSEENLK
;
A
#
# COMPACT_ATOMS: atom_id res chain seq x y z
N MET A 1 -13.51 -8.65 -1.00
CA MET A 1 -13.95 -10.02 -0.62
C MET A 1 -15.36 -10.32 -1.12
N GLN A 2 -16.36 -9.48 -0.84
CA GLN A 2 -17.76 -9.75 -1.21
C GLN A 2 -17.98 -9.98 -2.72
N THR A 3 -17.39 -9.17 -3.61
CA THR A 3 -17.56 -9.32 -5.08
C THR A 3 -17.02 -10.66 -5.61
N GLN A 4 -15.96 -11.20 -4.99
CA GLN A 4 -15.40 -12.49 -5.39
C GLN A 4 -16.29 -13.64 -4.93
N VAL A 5 -16.80 -13.58 -3.69
CA VAL A 5 -17.75 -14.57 -3.16
C VAL A 5 -19.02 -14.60 -3.99
N GLN A 6 -19.58 -13.43 -4.33
CA GLN A 6 -20.76 -13.31 -5.19
C GLN A 6 -20.53 -13.97 -6.55
N ARG A 7 -19.37 -13.75 -7.18
CA ARG A 7 -19.04 -14.40 -8.47
C ARG A 7 -18.99 -15.93 -8.39
N TYR A 8 -18.53 -16.48 -7.27
CA TYR A 8 -18.51 -17.93 -7.09
C TYR A 8 -19.90 -18.50 -6.81
N CYS A 9 -20.73 -17.81 -6.02
CA CYS A 9 -22.10 -18.24 -5.70
C CYS A 9 -23.06 -18.17 -6.90
N SER A 10 -22.78 -17.30 -7.88
CA SER A 10 -23.58 -17.20 -9.10
C SER A 10 -23.22 -18.25 -10.17
N MET A 11 -22.27 -19.15 -9.91
CA MET A 11 -21.93 -20.23 -10.84
C MET A 11 -22.89 -21.41 -10.69
N GLU A 12 -23.28 -22.00 -11.82
CA GLU A 12 -24.24 -23.13 -11.88
C GLU A 12 -23.79 -24.39 -11.13
N SER A 13 -22.49 -24.55 -10.83
CA SER A 13 -21.96 -25.76 -10.21
C SER A 13 -20.76 -25.46 -9.31
N PRO A 14 -20.66 -26.13 -8.14
CA PRO A 14 -19.53 -25.98 -7.23
C PRO A 14 -18.21 -26.47 -7.85
N GLN A 15 -18.25 -27.44 -8.78
CA GLN A 15 -17.07 -27.89 -9.50
C GLN A 15 -16.53 -26.80 -10.45
N LYS A 16 -17.41 -26.01 -11.08
CA LYS A 16 -17.02 -24.87 -11.93
C LYS A 16 -16.38 -23.76 -11.09
N ALA A 17 -16.96 -23.43 -9.93
CA ALA A 17 -16.38 -22.47 -8.99
C ALA A 17 -14.96 -22.88 -8.53
N ARG A 18 -14.78 -24.17 -8.19
CA ARG A 18 -13.47 -24.70 -7.80
C ARG A 18 -12.44 -24.62 -8.93
N ARG A 19 -12.83 -24.96 -10.17
CA ARG A 19 -11.94 -24.84 -11.35
C ARG A 19 -11.54 -23.39 -11.61
N THR A 20 -12.48 -22.45 -11.54
CA THR A 20 -12.17 -21.01 -11.71
C THR A 20 -11.18 -20.53 -10.65
N LEU A 21 -11.34 -20.95 -9.39
CA LEU A 21 -10.40 -20.64 -8.33
C LEU A 21 -8.99 -21.18 -8.65
N TYR A 22 -8.89 -22.42 -9.10
CA TYR A 22 -7.61 -23.02 -9.50
C TYR A 22 -6.97 -22.33 -10.70
N TYR A 23 -7.73 -21.75 -11.62
CA TYR A 23 -7.18 -20.95 -12.72
C TYR A 23 -6.79 -19.53 -12.31
N ASN A 24 -7.51 -18.93 -11.35
CA ASN A 24 -7.20 -17.60 -10.84
C ASN A 24 -5.91 -17.57 -10.01
N LEU A 25 -5.65 -18.64 -9.24
CA LEU A 25 -4.48 -18.75 -8.37
C LEU A 25 -3.13 -18.58 -9.10
N PRO A 26 -2.80 -19.33 -10.17
CA PRO A 26 -1.54 -19.16 -10.88
C PRO A 26 -1.44 -17.78 -11.55
N GLY A 27 -2.55 -17.23 -12.04
CA GLY A 27 -2.57 -15.87 -12.58
C GLY A 27 -2.15 -14.82 -11.54
N LEU A 28 -2.63 -14.95 -10.30
CA LEU A 28 -2.24 -14.08 -9.19
C LEU A 28 -0.76 -14.25 -8.83
N VAL A 29 -0.25 -15.48 -8.79
CA VAL A 29 1.16 -15.77 -8.51
C VAL A 29 2.07 -15.19 -9.60
N ILE A 30 1.73 -15.39 -10.88
CA ILE A 30 2.49 -14.84 -12.01
C ILE A 30 2.53 -13.31 -11.93
N LEU A 31 1.39 -12.66 -11.65
CA LEU A 31 1.32 -11.21 -11.50
C LEU A 31 2.20 -10.72 -10.34
N ALA A 32 2.18 -11.41 -9.19
CA ALA A 32 3.01 -11.07 -8.04
C ALA A 32 4.51 -11.22 -8.35
N VAL A 33 4.91 -12.31 -9.00
CA VAL A 33 6.31 -12.53 -9.41
C VAL A 33 6.76 -11.45 -10.39
N MET A 34 5.95 -11.12 -11.40
CA MET A 34 6.28 -10.04 -12.33
C MET A 34 6.43 -8.69 -11.63
N ALA A 35 5.53 -8.36 -10.70
CA ALA A 35 5.63 -7.12 -9.93
C ALA A 35 6.93 -7.05 -9.11
N VAL A 36 7.33 -8.15 -8.47
CA VAL A 36 8.60 -8.24 -7.73
C VAL A 36 9.80 -8.11 -8.68
N MET A 37 9.76 -8.75 -9.86
CA MET A 37 10.82 -8.62 -10.86
C MET A 37 10.96 -7.17 -11.35
N CYS A 38 9.85 -6.47 -11.63
CA CYS A 38 9.86 -5.05 -11.98
C CYS A 38 10.53 -4.20 -10.88
N GLY A 39 10.23 -4.46 -9.60
CA GLY A 39 10.88 -3.78 -8.48
C GLY A 39 12.41 -4.03 -8.40
N ASN A 40 12.85 -5.25 -8.70
CA ASN A 40 14.28 -5.57 -8.75
C ASN A 40 14.99 -4.86 -9.92
N VAL A 41 14.37 -4.82 -11.10
CA VAL A 41 14.92 -4.09 -12.27
C VAL A 41 15.01 -2.59 -11.98
N LEU A 42 13.97 -2.03 -11.34
CA LEU A 42 13.95 -0.64 -10.90
C LEU A 42 15.10 -0.33 -9.94
N TYR A 43 15.31 -1.19 -8.94
CA TYR A 43 16.44 -1.08 -8.03
C TYR A 43 17.78 -1.19 -8.75
N ALA A 44 17.96 -2.15 -9.65
CA ALA A 44 19.20 -2.32 -10.41
C ALA A 44 19.54 -1.09 -11.28
N LYS A 45 18.53 -0.40 -11.83
CA LYS A 45 18.71 0.82 -12.63
C LYS A 45 19.13 2.02 -11.77
N TYR A 46 18.50 2.21 -10.61
CA TYR A 46 18.69 3.40 -9.77
C TYR A 46 19.59 3.17 -8.55
N ARG A 47 20.25 2.01 -8.45
CA ARG A 47 21.19 1.70 -7.37
C ARG A 47 22.33 2.73 -7.26
N ASN A 48 22.88 3.16 -8.39
CA ASN A 48 24.04 4.06 -8.43
C ASN A 48 23.69 5.52 -8.75
N CYS A 49 22.41 5.79 -8.99
CA CYS A 49 21.89 7.12 -9.22
C CYS A 49 20.41 7.21 -8.85
N ASP A 50 20.13 7.52 -7.58
CA ASP A 50 18.76 7.53 -7.05
C ASP A 50 18.04 8.87 -7.38
N PRO A 51 16.98 8.86 -8.21
CA PRO A 51 16.23 10.06 -8.56
C PRO A 51 15.46 10.66 -7.37
N VAL A 52 15.22 9.88 -6.31
CA VAL A 52 14.59 10.36 -5.07
C VAL A 52 15.58 11.18 -4.25
N THR A 53 16.81 10.68 -4.06
CA THR A 53 17.87 11.43 -3.36
C THR A 53 18.28 12.68 -4.15
N LEU A 54 18.25 12.63 -5.49
CA LEU A 54 18.45 13.79 -6.36
C LEU A 54 17.27 14.79 -6.36
N ARG A 55 16.20 14.54 -5.62
CA ARG A 55 14.95 15.34 -5.57
C ARG A 55 14.33 15.65 -6.94
N LEU A 56 14.54 14.75 -7.90
CA LEU A 56 13.79 14.75 -9.16
C LEU A 56 12.35 14.28 -8.92
N ILE A 57 12.15 13.52 -7.83
CA ILE A 57 10.89 12.96 -7.39
C ILE A 57 10.74 13.21 -5.88
N ASP A 58 9.55 13.62 -5.44
CA ASP A 58 9.28 13.95 -4.02
C ASP A 58 8.78 12.74 -3.22
N ARG A 59 8.21 11.72 -3.89
CA ARG A 59 7.58 10.55 -3.26
C ARG A 59 8.02 9.25 -3.92
N HIS A 60 8.24 8.20 -3.11
CA HIS A 60 8.59 6.87 -3.62
C HIS A 60 7.53 6.27 -4.57
N ASP A 61 6.25 6.61 -4.38
CA ASP A 61 5.13 6.11 -5.22
C ASP A 61 5.23 6.57 -6.70
N GLN A 62 5.99 7.63 -6.96
CA GLN A 62 6.19 8.19 -8.30
C GLN A 62 7.40 7.58 -9.03
N LEU A 63 8.19 6.73 -8.35
CA LEU A 63 9.42 6.15 -8.90
C LEU A 63 9.17 5.23 -10.10
N MET A 64 8.13 4.39 -10.02
CA MET A 64 7.78 3.47 -11.11
C MET A 64 7.26 4.20 -12.37
N PRO A 65 6.33 5.17 -12.26
CA PRO A 65 5.97 6.03 -13.41
C PRO A 65 7.17 6.77 -14.01
N TYR A 66 8.07 7.31 -13.17
CA TYR A 66 9.27 8.00 -13.63
C TYR A 66 10.18 7.08 -14.45
N TYR A 67 10.43 5.87 -13.94
CA TYR A 67 11.22 4.85 -14.64
C TYR A 67 10.69 4.52 -16.03
N VAL A 68 9.37 4.36 -16.15
CA VAL A 68 8.71 4.08 -17.43
C VAL A 68 8.88 5.24 -18.39
N MET A 69 8.68 6.47 -17.92
CA MET A 69 8.86 7.66 -18.75
C MET A 69 10.31 7.82 -19.20
N ASP A 70 11.29 7.60 -18.33
CA ASP A 70 12.72 7.71 -18.62
C ASP A 70 13.21 6.61 -19.59
N THR A 71 12.94 5.35 -19.29
CA THR A 71 13.47 4.21 -20.06
C THR A 71 12.72 4.01 -21.38
N LEU A 72 11.41 4.23 -21.41
CA LEU A 72 10.57 4.01 -22.58
C LEU A 72 10.31 5.31 -23.38
N ALA A 73 10.92 6.44 -23.02
CA ALA A 73 10.85 7.69 -23.81
C ALA A 73 11.18 7.50 -25.29
N LYS A 74 12.09 6.58 -25.60
CA LYS A 74 12.53 6.27 -26.98
C LYS A 74 11.44 5.61 -27.82
N TYR A 75 10.42 5.03 -27.20
CA TYR A 75 9.35 4.29 -27.87
C TYR A 75 8.01 5.01 -27.70
N PRO A 76 7.61 5.88 -28.65
CA PRO A 76 6.37 6.62 -28.53
C PRO A 76 5.18 5.66 -28.44
N GLY A 77 4.27 5.91 -27.49
CA GLY A 77 3.07 5.11 -27.24
C GLY A 77 3.19 4.10 -26.09
N LEU A 78 4.39 3.57 -25.78
CA LEU A 78 4.55 2.63 -24.65
C LEU A 78 4.29 3.27 -23.28
N PRO A 79 4.76 4.49 -22.98
CA PRO A 79 4.41 5.14 -21.72
C PRO A 79 2.90 5.40 -21.60
N GLY A 80 2.24 5.75 -22.72
CA GLY A 80 0.78 5.92 -22.76
C GLY A 80 0.04 4.62 -22.50
N LEU A 81 0.51 3.50 -23.06
CA LEU A 81 -0.04 2.17 -22.80
C LEU A 81 0.11 1.78 -21.32
N PHE A 82 1.28 2.03 -20.72
CA PHE A 82 1.50 1.79 -19.29
C PHE A 82 0.50 2.55 -18.43
N VAL A 83 0.36 3.85 -18.66
CA VAL A 83 -0.59 4.71 -17.94
C VAL A 83 -2.03 4.19 -18.12
N ALA A 84 -2.43 3.82 -19.35
CA ALA A 84 -3.73 3.25 -19.63
C ALA A 84 -3.98 1.93 -18.87
N CYS A 85 -2.98 1.03 -18.79
CA CYS A 85 -3.06 -0.21 -18.03
C CYS A 85 -3.21 0.04 -16.52
N VAL A 86 -2.44 0.97 -15.96
CA VAL A 86 -2.52 1.33 -14.53
C VAL A 86 -3.89 1.89 -14.18
N PHE A 87 -4.43 2.81 -15.00
CA PHE A 87 -5.77 3.34 -14.81
C PHE A 87 -6.84 2.25 -14.95
N SER A 88 -6.77 1.41 -15.99
CA SER A 88 -7.70 0.31 -16.18
C SER A 88 -7.73 -0.65 -14.98
N GLY A 89 -6.56 -1.06 -14.48
CA GLY A 89 -6.45 -1.92 -13.30
C GLY A 89 -6.99 -1.26 -12.03
N SER A 90 -6.69 0.02 -11.84
CA SER A 90 -7.17 0.82 -10.71
C SER A 90 -8.70 0.96 -10.74
N LEU A 91 -9.28 1.32 -11.89
CA LEU A 91 -10.72 1.45 -12.07
C LEU A 91 -11.45 0.10 -11.88
N SER A 92 -10.87 -1.00 -12.35
CA SER A 92 -11.44 -2.34 -12.15
C SER A 92 -11.54 -2.73 -10.65
N THR A 93 -10.49 -2.39 -9.89
CA THR A 93 -10.45 -2.62 -8.44
C THR A 93 -11.42 -1.70 -7.70
N LEU A 94 -11.43 -0.41 -8.05
CA LEU A 94 -12.35 0.58 -7.48
C LEU A 94 -13.82 0.20 -7.75
N SER A 95 -14.15 -0.17 -8.98
CA SER A 95 -15.51 -0.60 -9.36
C SER A 95 -15.94 -1.82 -8.55
N SER A 96 -15.06 -2.83 -8.43
CA SER A 96 -15.35 -4.02 -7.63
C SER A 96 -15.52 -3.69 -6.15
N GLY A 97 -14.74 -2.75 -5.61
CA GLY A 97 -14.80 -2.30 -4.22
C GLY A 97 -16.06 -1.48 -3.91
N LEU A 98 -16.41 -0.51 -4.77
CA LEU A 98 -17.63 0.30 -4.61
C LEU A 98 -18.90 -0.55 -4.72
N ASN A 99 -18.92 -1.52 -5.65
CA ASN A 99 -20.02 -2.46 -5.76
C ASN A 99 -20.14 -3.37 -4.53
N ALA A 100 -19.02 -3.78 -3.93
CA ALA A 100 -19.05 -4.50 -2.67
C ALA A 100 -19.60 -3.63 -1.54
N LEU A 101 -19.08 -2.41 -1.36
CA LEU A 101 -19.57 -1.51 -0.33
C LEU A 101 -21.07 -1.24 -0.47
N ALA A 102 -21.55 -1.02 -1.69
CA ALA A 102 -22.98 -0.84 -1.93
C ALA A 102 -23.81 -2.07 -1.59
N ALA A 103 -23.34 -3.28 -1.93
CA ALA A 103 -24.04 -4.52 -1.62
C ALA A 103 -23.99 -4.85 -0.12
N VAL A 104 -22.88 -4.60 0.57
CA VAL A 104 -22.79 -4.73 2.05
C VAL A 104 -23.76 -3.76 2.72
N THR A 105 -23.75 -2.48 2.34
CA THR A 105 -24.67 -1.48 2.90
C THR A 105 -26.13 -1.83 2.64
N TRP A 106 -26.44 -2.38 1.47
CA TRP A 106 -27.77 -2.87 1.16
C TRP A 106 -28.20 -4.01 2.09
N GLU A 107 -27.42 -5.09 2.14
CA GLU A 107 -27.76 -6.30 2.91
C GLU A 107 -27.75 -6.05 4.42
N ASP A 108 -26.77 -5.30 4.94
CA ASP A 108 -26.55 -5.17 6.38
C ASP A 108 -27.39 -4.05 7.03
N ILE A 109 -27.76 -3.00 6.28
CA ILE A 109 -28.39 -1.80 6.86
C ILE A 109 -29.79 -1.54 6.29
N ILE A 110 -29.96 -1.65 4.97
CA ILE A 110 -31.14 -1.09 4.29
C ILE A 110 -32.24 -2.13 4.09
N LYS A 111 -31.88 -3.37 3.78
CA LYS A 111 -32.81 -4.45 3.41
C LYS A 111 -33.91 -4.68 4.46
N ASP A 112 -33.55 -4.63 5.74
CA ASP A 112 -34.50 -4.84 6.84
C ASP A 112 -35.27 -3.57 7.23
N ARG A 113 -34.85 -2.39 6.75
CA ARG A 113 -35.44 -1.08 7.08
C ARG A 113 -36.39 -0.57 6.02
N ILE A 114 -36.27 -1.04 4.78
CA ILE A 114 -37.09 -0.59 3.65
C ILE A 114 -37.76 -1.79 2.99
N THR A 115 -39.09 -1.79 2.94
CA THR A 115 -39.84 -2.80 2.18
C THR A 115 -39.80 -2.48 0.70
N VAL A 116 -38.99 -3.21 -0.04
CA VAL A 116 -38.82 -3.01 -1.48
C VAL A 116 -39.72 -3.97 -2.22
N LYS A 117 -40.66 -3.45 -3.03
CA LYS A 117 -41.64 -4.27 -3.74
C LYS A 117 -41.12 -4.84 -5.07
N ASN A 118 -40.08 -4.24 -5.64
CA ASN A 118 -39.54 -4.58 -6.96
C ASN A 118 -38.01 -4.71 -6.95
N GLU A 119 -37.47 -5.76 -7.57
CA GLU A 119 -36.01 -5.95 -7.74
C GLU A 119 -35.35 -4.77 -8.46
N LYS A 120 -36.04 -4.15 -9.43
CA LYS A 120 -35.56 -2.95 -10.13
C LYS A 120 -35.34 -1.77 -9.20
N GLN A 121 -36.16 -1.62 -8.15
CA GLN A 121 -35.98 -0.56 -7.16
C GLN A 121 -34.77 -0.84 -6.26
N ALA A 122 -34.60 -2.09 -5.82
CA ALA A 122 -33.42 -2.51 -5.05
C ALA A 122 -32.11 -2.25 -5.83
N LEU A 123 -32.09 -2.58 -7.11
CA LEU A 123 -30.94 -2.32 -7.98
C LEU A 123 -30.66 -0.82 -8.16
N THR A 124 -31.69 0.01 -8.34
CA THR A 124 -31.51 1.46 -8.47
C THR A 124 -30.97 2.07 -7.17
N ILE A 125 -31.47 1.64 -6.00
CA ILE A 125 -30.97 2.11 -4.71
C ILE A 125 -29.51 1.68 -4.51
N THR A 126 -29.18 0.42 -4.79
CA THR A 126 -27.80 -0.09 -4.68
C THR A 126 -26.84 0.68 -5.61
N LYS A 127 -27.26 0.99 -6.83
CA LYS A 127 -26.49 1.84 -7.77
C LYS A 127 -26.30 3.27 -7.23
N LEU A 128 -27.32 3.85 -6.62
CA LEU A 128 -27.23 5.18 -6.02
C LEU A 128 -26.26 5.21 -4.84
N ILE A 129 -26.26 4.17 -4.00
CA ILE A 129 -25.29 4.01 -2.91
C ILE A 129 -23.86 3.90 -3.47
N ALA A 130 -23.65 3.08 -4.50
CA ALA A 130 -22.34 2.96 -5.16
C ALA A 130 -21.86 4.30 -5.73
N MET A 131 -22.77 5.07 -6.36
CA MET A 131 -22.50 6.42 -6.85
C MET A 131 -22.13 7.39 -5.72
N GLY A 132 -22.82 7.31 -4.58
CA GLY A 132 -22.52 8.11 -3.38
C GLY A 132 -21.11 7.83 -2.83
N TYR A 133 -20.72 6.56 -2.69
CA TYR A 133 -19.35 6.20 -2.30
C TYR A 133 -18.30 6.65 -3.34
N GLY A 134 -18.63 6.59 -4.63
CA GLY A 134 -17.78 7.11 -5.69
C GLY A 134 -17.54 8.62 -5.53
N LEU A 135 -18.59 9.41 -5.33
CA LEU A 135 -18.47 10.86 -5.12
C LEU A 135 -17.69 11.19 -3.84
N LEU A 136 -17.93 10.45 -2.75
CA LEU A 136 -17.17 10.58 -1.52
C LEU A 136 -15.67 10.29 -1.74
N SER A 137 -15.33 9.27 -2.54
CA SER A 137 -13.93 8.94 -2.84
C SER A 137 -13.23 10.04 -3.63
N ILE A 138 -13.94 10.70 -4.56
CA ILE A 138 -13.42 11.86 -5.32
C ILE A 138 -13.19 13.02 -4.37
N ALA A 139 -14.15 13.32 -3.48
CA ALA A 139 -14.02 14.37 -2.48
C ALA A 139 -12.80 14.16 -1.56
N MET A 140 -12.59 12.92 -1.10
CA MET A 140 -11.43 12.56 -0.29
C MET A 140 -10.10 12.72 -1.06
N SER A 141 -10.08 12.49 -2.37
CA SER A 141 -8.85 12.60 -3.17
C SER A 141 -8.25 14.02 -3.17
N PHE A 142 -9.07 15.07 -3.04
CA PHE A 142 -8.58 16.44 -2.94
C PHE A 142 -7.78 16.71 -1.66
N GLY A 143 -8.02 15.93 -0.59
CA GLY A 143 -7.28 16.03 0.68
C GLY A 143 -5.97 15.25 0.71
N VAL A 144 -5.74 14.34 -0.24
CA VAL A 144 -4.59 13.43 -0.27
C VAL A 144 -3.27 14.17 -0.52
N GLY A 145 -3.28 15.28 -1.27
CA GLY A 145 -2.08 16.03 -1.63
C GLY A 145 -1.29 16.59 -0.44
N ASN A 146 -1.93 16.78 0.71
CA ASN A 146 -1.30 17.30 1.92
C ASN A 146 -0.78 16.20 2.86
N LEU A 147 -1.05 14.93 2.54
CA LEU A 147 -0.74 13.79 3.39
C LEU A 147 0.47 13.05 2.79
N GLY A 148 1.62 13.14 3.45
CA GLY A 148 2.88 12.61 2.92
C GLY A 148 3.00 11.08 2.87
N THR A 149 2.22 10.37 3.69
CA THR A 149 2.31 8.91 3.89
C THR A 149 0.94 8.22 3.79
N VAL A 150 0.06 8.66 2.89
CA VAL A 150 -1.28 8.08 2.72
C VAL A 150 -1.24 6.60 2.40
N LEU A 151 -0.36 6.18 1.49
CA LEU A 151 -0.26 4.78 1.09
C LEU A 151 0.09 3.89 2.30
N GLN A 152 1.06 4.32 3.10
CA GLN A 152 1.44 3.62 4.33
C GLN A 152 0.28 3.58 5.33
N ALA A 153 -0.39 4.71 5.56
CA ALA A 153 -1.54 4.78 6.46
C ALA A 153 -2.68 3.83 6.01
N CYS A 154 -2.99 3.80 4.71
CA CYS A 154 -3.99 2.90 4.15
C CYS A 154 -3.61 1.42 4.34
N MET A 155 -2.36 1.05 4.06
CA MET A 155 -1.88 -0.33 4.25
C MET A 155 -1.96 -0.76 5.72
N VAL A 156 -1.59 0.13 6.64
CA VAL A 156 -1.64 -0.09 8.08
C VAL A 156 -3.08 -0.26 8.57
N LEU A 157 -4.02 0.56 8.08
CA LEU A 157 -5.45 0.46 8.41
C LEU A 157 -6.09 -0.82 7.85
N VAL A 158 -5.80 -1.16 6.59
CA VAL A 158 -6.31 -2.41 6.00
C VAL A 158 -5.74 -3.61 6.74
N GLY A 159 -4.44 -3.62 7.04
CA GLY A 159 -3.78 -4.68 7.78
C GLY A 159 -4.36 -4.89 9.18
N SER A 160 -4.62 -3.79 9.92
CA SER A 160 -5.15 -3.86 11.28
C SER A 160 -6.59 -4.38 11.36
N MET A 161 -7.38 -4.22 10.30
CA MET A 161 -8.75 -4.75 10.23
C MET A 161 -8.80 -6.21 9.75
N VAL A 162 -7.97 -6.55 8.74
CA VAL A 162 -8.01 -7.88 8.10
C VAL A 162 -7.62 -8.99 9.06
N GLY A 163 -6.64 -8.76 9.95
CA GLY A 163 -6.18 -9.76 10.92
C GLY A 163 -7.29 -10.21 11.89
N PRO A 164 -7.90 -9.30 12.68
CA PRO A 164 -9.00 -9.63 13.59
C PRO A 164 -10.22 -10.22 12.88
N LEU A 165 -10.58 -9.72 11.69
CA LEU A 165 -11.67 -10.30 10.88
C LEU A 165 -11.36 -11.74 10.47
N PHE A 166 -10.13 -12.02 10.02
CA PHE A 166 -9.71 -13.37 9.67
C PHE A 166 -9.73 -14.31 10.88
N ALA A 167 -9.24 -13.85 12.04
CA ALA A 167 -9.30 -14.60 13.28
C ALA A 167 -10.75 -14.94 13.68
N MET A 168 -11.68 -13.98 13.53
CA MET A 168 -13.10 -14.19 13.78
C MET A 168 -13.68 -15.32 12.91
N PHE A 169 -13.36 -15.34 11.61
CA PHE A 169 -13.77 -16.42 10.70
C PHE A 169 -13.17 -17.77 11.08
N LEU A 170 -11.88 -17.81 11.44
CA LEU A 170 -11.23 -19.04 11.89
C LEU A 170 -11.88 -19.59 13.16
N ILE A 171 -12.21 -18.74 14.12
CA ILE A 171 -12.91 -19.16 15.35
C ILE A 171 -14.25 -19.80 15.00
N GLY A 172 -15.03 -19.20 14.10
CA GLY A 172 -16.32 -19.75 13.65
C GLY A 172 -16.21 -21.10 12.92
N ILE A 173 -15.11 -21.35 12.21
CA ILE A 173 -14.89 -22.61 11.47
C ILE A 173 -14.35 -23.72 12.40
N PHE A 174 -13.34 -23.42 13.21
CA PHE A 174 -12.60 -24.42 13.99
C PHE A 174 -13.18 -24.68 15.38
N PHE A 175 -13.85 -23.70 15.99
CA PHE A 175 -14.35 -23.81 17.37
C PHE A 175 -15.89 -23.82 17.43
N ARG A 176 -16.46 -25.03 17.50
CA ARG A 176 -17.91 -25.28 17.58
C ARG A 176 -18.60 -24.62 18.80
N TYR A 177 -17.85 -24.36 19.87
CA TYR A 177 -18.36 -23.83 21.15
C TYR A 177 -18.24 -22.30 21.27
N SER A 178 -17.81 -21.60 20.23
CA SER A 178 -17.69 -20.15 20.30
C SER A 178 -19.05 -19.46 20.38
N THR A 179 -19.22 -18.56 21.34
CA THR A 179 -20.44 -17.76 21.49
C THR A 179 -20.30 -16.44 20.72
N ALA A 180 -21.41 -15.93 20.18
CA ALA A 180 -21.46 -14.66 19.46
C ALA A 180 -20.91 -13.46 20.26
N PRO A 181 -21.29 -13.23 21.55
CA PRO A 181 -20.75 -12.11 22.31
C PRO A 181 -19.25 -12.24 22.59
N ALA A 182 -18.75 -13.45 22.88
CA ALA A 182 -17.31 -13.66 23.10
C ALA A 182 -16.50 -13.39 21.82
N THR A 183 -17.02 -13.81 20.67
CA THR A 183 -16.42 -13.56 19.36
C THR A 183 -16.38 -12.06 19.03
N LEU A 184 -17.46 -11.33 19.32
CA LEU A 184 -17.54 -9.89 19.11
C LEU A 184 -16.57 -9.12 20.03
N ILE A 185 -16.48 -9.49 21.30
CA ILE A 185 -15.52 -8.89 22.25
C ILE A 185 -14.09 -9.16 21.79
N GLY A 186 -13.77 -10.40 21.39
CA GLY A 186 -12.46 -10.77 20.85
C GLY A 186 -12.10 -9.98 19.59
N PHE A 187 -13.08 -9.75 18.70
CA PHE A 187 -12.90 -8.91 17.52
C PHE A 187 -12.56 -7.46 17.90
N ILE A 188 -13.34 -6.83 18.79
CA ILE A 188 -13.13 -5.45 19.23
C ILE A 188 -11.75 -5.30 19.90
N LEU A 189 -11.40 -6.21 20.81
CA LEU A 189 -10.10 -6.21 21.48
C LEU A 189 -8.95 -6.42 20.48
N GLY A 190 -9.12 -7.34 19.53
CA GLY A 190 -8.13 -7.60 18.48
C GLY A 190 -7.91 -6.39 17.56
N VAL A 191 -8.99 -5.67 17.22
CA VAL A 191 -8.91 -4.41 16.47
C VAL A 191 -8.20 -3.33 17.28
N LEU A 192 -8.55 -3.14 18.55
CA LEU A 192 -7.90 -2.16 19.41
C LEU A 192 -6.41 -2.44 19.61
N ALA A 193 -6.04 -3.70 19.83
CA ALA A 193 -4.65 -4.12 19.93
C ALA A 193 -3.89 -3.94 18.60
N SER A 194 -4.51 -4.28 17.48
CA SER A 194 -3.89 -4.08 16.16
C SER A 194 -3.72 -2.60 15.84
N LEU A 195 -4.70 -1.76 16.17
CA LEU A 195 -4.63 -0.31 16.00
C LEU A 195 -3.57 0.33 16.90
N SER A 196 -3.44 -0.10 18.16
CA SER A 196 -2.43 0.45 19.06
C SER A 196 -1.01 0.13 18.58
N LEU A 197 -0.78 -1.09 18.08
CA LEU A 197 0.48 -1.48 17.44
C LEU A 197 0.75 -0.69 16.15
N SER A 198 -0.28 -0.50 15.33
CA SER A 198 -0.24 0.28 14.10
C SER A 198 0.11 1.74 14.35
N ILE A 199 -0.52 2.38 15.34
CA ILE A 199 -0.24 3.76 15.74
C ILE A 199 1.18 3.85 16.31
N GLY A 200 1.59 2.89 17.14
CA GLY A 200 2.97 2.79 17.62
C GLY A 200 3.98 2.72 16.48
N SER A 201 3.64 2.01 15.39
CA SER A 201 4.47 1.94 14.18
C SER A 201 4.50 3.22 13.34
N LEU A 202 3.56 4.16 13.54
CA LEU A 202 3.54 5.47 12.89
C LEU A 202 4.22 6.54 13.75
N VAL A 203 4.13 6.43 15.07
CA VAL A 203 4.72 7.37 16.04
C VAL A 203 6.20 7.09 16.26
N ILE A 204 6.60 5.82 16.29
CA ILE A 204 8.01 5.42 16.36
C ILE A 204 8.52 5.34 14.91
N PRO A 205 9.32 6.32 14.44
CA PRO A 205 9.84 6.29 13.08
C PRO A 205 10.74 5.06 12.96
N ARG A 206 10.25 4.03 12.25
CA ARG A 206 11.14 2.93 11.86
C ARG A 206 12.13 3.52 10.86
N PRO A 207 13.45 3.39 11.09
CA PRO A 207 14.41 3.72 10.04
C PRO A 207 14.00 2.90 8.82
N GLN A 208 13.65 3.60 7.74
CA GLN A 208 13.42 2.94 6.47
C GLN A 208 14.77 2.34 6.11
N VAL A 209 14.90 1.01 6.19
CA VAL A 209 16.09 0.31 5.71
C VAL A 209 16.01 0.37 4.19
N SER A 210 16.37 1.54 3.65
CA SER A 210 16.59 1.74 2.24
C SER A 210 17.77 0.86 1.86
N LEU A 211 17.63 0.07 0.78
CA LEU A 211 18.78 -0.63 0.23
C LEU A 211 19.85 0.41 -0.12
N PRO A 212 21.15 0.11 0.07
CA PRO A 212 22.21 1.08 -0.18
C PRO A 212 22.14 1.53 -1.63
N THR A 213 21.93 2.84 -1.82
CA THR A 213 22.04 3.53 -3.10
C THR A 213 23.24 4.48 -3.04
N THR A 214 24.00 4.56 -4.12
CA THR A 214 25.10 5.51 -4.28
C THR A 214 24.71 6.58 -5.30
N LEU A 215 25.43 7.71 -5.31
CA LEU A 215 25.31 8.77 -6.32
C LEU A 215 26.54 8.83 -7.23
N SER A 216 27.41 7.82 -7.15
CA SER A 216 28.74 7.80 -7.76
C SER A 216 28.74 7.80 -9.28
N GLU A 217 27.63 7.37 -9.92
CA GLU A 217 27.51 7.27 -11.38
C GLU A 217 26.42 8.20 -11.95
N CYS A 218 25.98 9.22 -11.20
CA CYS A 218 25.01 10.18 -11.71
C CYS A 218 25.62 11.15 -12.74
N PRO A 219 24.88 11.54 -13.79
CA PRO A 219 25.32 12.58 -14.73
C PRO A 219 25.58 13.91 -14.01
N GLN A 220 26.76 14.51 -14.23
CA GLN A 220 27.21 15.72 -13.54
C GLN A 220 26.31 16.95 -13.81
N ASP A 221 25.69 17.00 -14.99
CA ASP A 221 24.70 18.01 -15.40
C ASP A 221 23.42 17.96 -14.56
N VAL A 222 22.97 16.77 -14.19
CA VAL A 222 21.78 16.57 -13.33
C VAL A 222 22.09 16.98 -11.89
N ILE A 223 23.29 16.65 -11.39
CA ILE A 223 23.75 17.07 -10.06
C ILE A 223 23.82 18.60 -10.00
N ALA A 224 24.43 19.24 -11.01
CA ALA A 224 24.56 20.69 -11.08
C ALA A 224 23.20 21.40 -11.16
N PHE A 225 22.25 20.89 -11.94
CA PHE A 225 20.89 21.43 -12.05
C PHE A 225 20.13 21.36 -10.71
N THR A 226 20.24 20.25 -9.97
CA THR A 226 19.60 20.11 -8.66
C THR A 226 20.23 21.06 -7.63
N LEU A 227 21.54 21.25 -7.64
CA LEU A 227 22.23 22.18 -6.75
C LEU A 227 21.83 23.64 -7.01
N ASP A 228 21.71 24.05 -8.28
CA ASP A 228 21.25 25.39 -8.67
C ASP A 228 19.78 25.64 -8.26
N LYS A 229 18.92 24.63 -8.45
CA LYS A 229 17.52 24.65 -7.96
C LYS A 229 17.42 24.75 -6.43
N TYR A 230 18.45 24.33 -5.69
CA TYR A 230 18.46 24.36 -4.22
C TYR A 230 19.14 25.60 -3.64
N GLN A 231 20.14 26.17 -4.30
CA GLN A 231 20.76 27.45 -3.91
C GLN A 231 19.79 28.64 -4.01
N SER A 232 18.70 28.51 -4.78
CA SER A 232 17.63 29.51 -4.88
C SER A 232 16.57 29.42 -3.76
N LEU A 233 16.66 28.47 -2.81
CA LEU A 233 15.80 28.40 -1.62
C LEU A 233 16.47 29.09 -0.41
N PRO A 234 15.79 30.01 0.31
CA PRO A 234 16.39 30.79 1.40
C PRO A 234 16.41 29.99 2.71
N ASN A 235 17.15 28.89 2.77
CA ASN A 235 17.72 28.30 4.00
C ASN A 235 18.58 27.08 3.64
N SER A 236 19.82 27.34 3.23
CA SER A 236 20.80 26.32 2.88
C SER A 236 21.64 25.95 4.10
N SER A 237 21.24 24.91 4.83
CA SER A 237 22.05 24.30 5.90
C SER A 237 22.02 22.77 5.91
N TYR A 238 21.47 22.12 4.88
CA TYR A 238 21.38 20.65 4.78
C TYR A 238 22.46 19.99 3.90
N ILE A 239 23.40 20.76 3.34
CA ILE A 239 24.37 20.26 2.36
C ILE A 239 25.59 19.58 3.01
N HIS A 240 25.84 19.77 4.32
CA HIS A 240 27.06 19.24 4.95
C HIS A 240 27.01 17.80 5.48
N SER A 241 25.87 17.12 5.46
CA SER A 241 25.73 15.82 6.14
C SER A 241 25.99 14.58 5.28
N TYR A 242 26.27 14.72 3.98
CA TYR A 242 26.48 13.58 3.08
C TYR A 242 27.94 13.36 2.65
N ASP A 243 28.86 14.24 3.06
CA ASP A 243 30.28 14.15 2.69
C ASP A 243 31.14 13.36 3.70
N ASN A 244 30.55 12.79 4.77
CA ASN A 244 31.30 12.06 5.78
C ASN A 244 30.79 10.62 5.98
N PRO A 245 31.36 9.62 5.26
CA PRO A 245 31.02 8.20 5.45
C PRO A 245 31.43 7.64 6.81
N ASP A 246 32.27 8.34 7.59
CA ASP A 246 32.78 7.85 8.88
C ASP A 246 31.74 7.99 10.01
N LEU A 247 30.75 8.91 9.89
CA LEU A 247 29.75 9.12 10.94
C LEU A 247 28.75 7.94 11.08
N CYS A 248 28.59 7.13 10.04
CA CYS A 248 27.67 5.99 10.04
C CYS A 248 28.27 4.74 10.71
N VAL A 249 29.60 4.60 10.68
CA VAL A 249 30.31 3.48 11.33
C VAL A 249 30.31 3.65 12.86
N ASP A 250 30.51 4.87 13.35
CA ASP A 250 30.54 5.17 14.80
C ASP A 250 29.18 5.00 15.49
N SER A 251 28.08 5.16 14.76
CA SER A 251 26.73 5.00 15.30
C SER A 251 26.24 3.53 15.27
N LEU A 252 26.83 2.67 14.44
CA LEU A 252 26.60 1.22 14.44
C LEU A 252 27.38 0.50 15.56
N LEU A 253 28.60 0.96 15.88
CA LEU A 253 29.39 0.41 16.99
C LEU A 253 28.81 0.71 18.38
N ARG A 254 27.91 1.69 18.50
CA ARG A 254 27.27 2.07 19.78
C ARG A 254 26.08 1.19 20.18
N TRP A 255 25.60 0.33 19.28
CA TRP A 255 24.39 -0.49 19.49
C TRP A 255 24.65 -1.99 19.70
N ASP A 256 25.91 -2.43 19.84
CA ASP A 256 26.21 -3.82 20.21
C ASP A 256 25.83 -4.06 21.69
N PRO A 257 24.80 -4.88 22.01
CA PRO A 257 24.37 -5.13 23.39
C PRO A 257 25.23 -6.17 24.11
N LEU A 258 26.44 -6.48 23.61
CA LEU A 258 27.27 -7.60 24.08
C LEU A 258 28.65 -7.21 24.64
N VAL A 259 28.88 -5.94 24.99
CA VAL A 259 30.08 -5.55 25.75
C VAL A 259 29.65 -4.98 27.09
N ASP A 260 29.39 -5.90 28.03
CA ASP A 260 29.23 -5.60 29.44
C ASP A 260 30.62 -5.56 30.10
N THR A 261 30.93 -4.42 30.70
CA THR A 261 31.83 -4.21 31.86
C THR A 261 33.02 -5.17 32.09
N SER A 262 34.23 -4.78 31.63
CA SER A 262 35.48 -4.96 32.40
C SER A 262 36.63 -4.13 31.81
N GLU A 263 37.44 -3.52 32.68
CA GLU A 263 38.65 -2.71 32.41
C GLU A 263 38.46 -1.20 32.26
N GLU A 264 37.82 -0.61 33.27
CA GLU A 264 38.37 0.59 33.89
C GLU A 264 39.58 0.16 34.74
N ASN A 265 40.70 0.89 34.65
CA ASN A 265 42.01 0.75 35.34
C ASN A 265 43.11 -0.02 34.59
N LEU A 266 43.96 0.68 33.82
CA LEU A 266 45.42 0.73 34.05
C LEU A 266 46.16 1.61 33.03
N LYS A 267 46.82 2.65 33.59
CA LYS A 267 47.86 3.55 33.07
C LYS A 267 47.43 4.82 32.34
#